data_AF-A0A2A5M590-F1
#
_entry.id   AF-A0A2A5M590-F1
#
_cell.length_a   1.000
_cell.length_b   1.000
_cell.length_c   1.000
_cell.angle_alpha   90.00
_cell.angle_beta   90.00
_cell.angle_gamma   90.00
#
_symmetry.space_group_name_H-M   'P 1'
#
loop_
_entity.id
_entity.type
_entity.pdbx_description
1 polymer ?
#
loop_
_entity_poly.entity_id
_entity_poly.type
_entity_poly.pdbx_seq_one_letter_code
_entity_poly.pdbx_strand_id
1 'polypeptide(L)'
;DYKDEKTNITIHKYGPHVFHTGIKEVWDFLSRFTKWHYFFYKVRAYIDGKEVNIPFNLDSLYKVFPKKIAFNLEEKLLKYYEFDTKTTILELRNSKDEDLKFLAEYIYKKVFLGYTSKQWGVDPE
;
A
#
# COMPACT_ATOMS: atom_id res chain seq x y z
N ASP A 1 20.07 -14.31 -7.83
CA ASP A 1 18.94 -14.57 -8.74
C ASP A 1 19.33 -15.54 -9.82
N TYR A 2 18.36 -16.18 -10.45
CA TYR A 2 18.63 -17.15 -11.52
C TYR A 2 17.61 -16.99 -12.63
N LYS A 3 17.98 -17.45 -13.82
CA LYS A 3 17.09 -17.51 -14.96
C LYS A 3 16.65 -18.95 -15.15
N ASP A 4 15.35 -19.20 -15.07
CA ASP A 4 14.80 -20.53 -15.26
C ASP A 4 14.97 -20.96 -16.72
N GLU A 5 15.65 -22.09 -16.96
CA GLU A 5 16.01 -22.51 -18.31
C GLU A 5 14.82 -22.97 -19.15
N LYS A 6 13.75 -23.45 -18.52
CA LYS A 6 12.55 -23.96 -19.21
C LYS A 6 11.62 -22.83 -19.65
N THR A 7 11.44 -21.83 -18.79
CA THR A 7 10.49 -20.73 -18.99
C THR A 7 11.16 -19.43 -19.44
N ASN A 8 12.50 -19.34 -19.35
CA ASN A 8 13.29 -18.15 -19.64
C ASN A 8 12.98 -16.95 -18.70
N ILE A 9 12.29 -17.19 -17.58
CA ILE A 9 11.90 -16.19 -16.58
C ILE A 9 13.04 -15.96 -15.59
N THR A 10 13.32 -14.68 -15.26
CA THR A 10 14.29 -14.33 -14.20
C THR A 10 13.59 -14.32 -12.85
N ILE A 11 14.12 -15.07 -11.88
CA ILE A 11 13.52 -15.31 -10.57
C ILE A 11 14.44 -14.75 -9.48
N HIS A 12 13.84 -13.95 -8.59
CA HIS A 12 14.53 -13.44 -7.41
C HIS A 12 14.44 -14.48 -6.29
N LYS A 13 15.58 -15.08 -5.93
CA LYS A 13 15.59 -16.26 -5.04
C LYS A 13 15.17 -15.92 -3.60
N TYR A 14 15.40 -14.68 -3.19
CA TYR A 14 15.21 -14.23 -1.81
C TYR A 14 14.08 -13.20 -1.69
N GLY A 15 13.02 -13.39 -2.49
CA GLY A 15 11.87 -12.50 -2.52
C GLY A 15 11.98 -11.39 -3.60
N PRO A 16 10.86 -10.73 -3.92
CA PRO A 16 10.83 -9.70 -4.95
C PRO A 16 11.69 -8.50 -4.55
N HIS A 17 12.54 -8.03 -5.48
CA HIS A 17 13.33 -6.81 -5.31
C HIS A 17 12.91 -5.82 -6.37
N VAL A 18 12.29 -4.71 -5.96
CA VAL A 18 11.86 -3.64 -6.86
C VAL A 18 12.65 -2.39 -6.49
N PHE A 19 13.44 -1.88 -7.44
CA PHE A 19 14.19 -0.66 -7.24
C PHE A 19 13.28 0.56 -7.31
N HIS A 20 13.37 1.46 -6.33
CA HIS A 20 12.78 2.79 -6.36
C HIS A 20 13.69 3.77 -5.60
N THR A 21 13.75 5.02 -6.05
CA THR A 21 14.46 6.10 -5.34
C THR A 21 13.86 7.45 -5.70
N GLY A 22 13.85 8.37 -4.75
CA GLY A 22 13.58 9.80 -4.99
C GLY A 22 14.87 10.63 -5.16
N ILE A 23 16.04 10.00 -5.05
CA ILE A 23 17.36 10.65 -5.05
C ILE A 23 18.00 10.45 -6.42
N LYS A 24 18.19 11.54 -7.15
CA LYS A 24 18.70 11.52 -8.52
C LYS A 24 20.13 10.97 -8.59
N GLU A 25 20.96 11.31 -7.62
CA GLU A 25 22.37 10.88 -7.56
C GLU A 25 22.50 9.36 -7.45
N VAL A 26 21.60 8.72 -6.69
CA VAL A 26 21.55 7.25 -6.56
C VAL A 26 21.11 6.60 -7.88
N TRP A 27 20.09 7.17 -8.54
CA TRP A 27 19.63 6.72 -9.86
C TRP A 27 20.75 6.83 -10.90
N ASP A 28 21.39 7.99 -11.00
CA ASP A 28 22.47 8.26 -11.94
C ASP A 28 23.68 7.35 -11.69
N PHE A 29 24.03 7.14 -10.42
CA PHE A 29 25.11 6.23 -10.05
C PHE A 29 24.87 4.81 -10.55
N LEU A 30 23.69 4.24 -10.28
CA LEU A 30 23.35 2.88 -10.72
C LEU A 30 23.20 2.76 -12.24
N SER A 31 22.74 3.83 -12.90
CA SER A 31 22.61 3.91 -14.37
C SER A 31 23.94 3.69 -15.11
N ARG A 32 25.08 3.86 -14.43
CA ARG A 32 26.41 3.57 -14.99
C ARG A 32 26.68 2.06 -15.15
N PHE A 33 25.94 1.22 -14.43
CA PHE A 33 26.18 -0.23 -14.34
C PHE A 33 25.03 -1.07 -14.91
N THR A 34 23.87 -0.46 -15.19
CA THR A 34 22.70 -1.18 -15.72
C THR A 34 21.80 -0.27 -16.57
N LYS A 35 20.95 -0.89 -17.39
CA LYS A 35 19.85 -0.22 -18.09
C LYS A 35 18.55 -0.38 -17.32
N TRP A 36 17.64 0.56 -17.49
CA TRP A 36 16.35 0.55 -16.79
C TRP A 36 15.24 -0.04 -17.63
N HIS A 37 14.40 -0.84 -16.98
CA HIS A 37 13.07 -1.18 -17.44
C HIS A 37 12.07 -0.47 -16.52
N TYR A 38 11.28 0.45 -17.06
CA TYR A 38 10.31 1.19 -16.28
C TYR A 38 9.19 0.25 -15.81
N PHE A 39 9.19 -0.02 -14.51
CA PHE A 39 8.22 -0.91 -13.88
C PHE A 39 7.62 -0.23 -12.65
N PHE A 40 6.32 -0.03 -12.68
CA PHE A 40 5.56 0.56 -11.57
C PHE A 40 4.92 -0.56 -10.77
N TYR A 41 5.53 -0.89 -9.65
CA TYR A 41 5.04 -1.95 -8.78
C TYR A 41 3.71 -1.54 -8.13
N LYS A 42 2.70 -2.40 -8.30
CA LYS A 42 1.36 -2.21 -7.73
C LYS A 42 1.07 -3.39 -6.82
N VAL A 43 0.91 -3.10 -5.54
CA VAL A 43 0.53 -4.12 -4.55
C VAL A 43 -0.98 -4.13 -4.42
N ARG A 44 -1.53 -5.34 -4.29
CA ARG A 44 -2.94 -5.55 -4.01
C ARG A 44 -3.10 -6.47 -2.82
N ALA A 45 -4.17 -6.27 -2.06
CA ALA A 45 -4.57 -7.12 -0.95
C ALA A 45 -5.96 -7.68 -1.22
N TYR A 46 -6.24 -8.86 -0.67
CA TYR A 46 -7.57 -9.45 -0.69
C TYR A 46 -8.27 -9.17 0.65
N ILE A 47 -9.26 -8.27 0.63
CA ILE A 47 -9.96 -7.78 1.81
C ILE A 47 -11.47 -7.93 1.58
N ASP A 48 -12.15 -8.62 2.51
CA ASP A 48 -13.61 -8.80 2.51
C ASP A 48 -14.16 -9.29 1.15
N GLY A 49 -13.47 -10.26 0.55
CA GLY A 49 -13.87 -10.86 -0.71
C GLY A 49 -13.43 -10.10 -1.97
N LYS A 50 -12.70 -8.98 -1.82
CA LYS A 50 -12.34 -8.07 -2.92
C LYS A 50 -10.85 -7.84 -3.01
N GLU A 51 -10.36 -7.71 -4.23
CA GLU A 51 -8.99 -7.30 -4.50
C GLU A 51 -8.88 -5.77 -4.51
N VAL A 52 -8.09 -5.20 -3.59
CA VAL A 52 -7.97 -3.76 -3.36
C VAL A 52 -6.53 -3.29 -3.41
N ASN A 53 -6.30 -2.01 -3.71
CA ASN A 53 -4.96 -1.46 -3.83
C ASN A 53 -4.33 -1.25 -2.45
N ILE A 54 -3.03 -1.51 -2.37
CA ILE A 54 -2.17 -1.12 -1.25
C ILE A 54 -1.05 -0.23 -1.81
N PRO A 55 -0.79 0.96 -1.24
CA PRO A 55 -1.43 1.55 -0.05
C PRO A 55 -2.94 1.79 -0.20
N PHE A 56 -3.68 1.69 0.91
CA PHE A 56 -5.13 1.93 0.93
C PHE A 56 -5.41 3.37 0.52
N ASN A 57 -6.28 3.57 -0.47
CA ASN A 57 -6.62 4.87 -1.04
C ASN A 57 -8.12 4.93 -1.37
N LEU A 58 -8.57 6.00 -2.04
CA LEU A 58 -9.99 6.17 -2.40
C LEU A 58 -10.52 5.02 -3.27
N ASP A 59 -9.74 4.46 -4.19
CA ASP A 59 -10.19 3.28 -4.96
C ASP A 59 -10.44 2.07 -4.04
N SER A 60 -9.54 1.84 -3.07
CA SER A 60 -9.74 0.78 -2.06
C SER A 60 -10.97 1.05 -1.19
N LEU A 61 -11.21 2.30 -0.81
CA LEU A 61 -12.38 2.74 -0.04
C LEU A 61 -13.70 2.41 -0.77
N TYR A 62 -13.82 2.80 -2.04
CA TYR A 62 -15.00 2.54 -2.85
C TYR A 62 -15.19 1.07 -3.20
N LYS A 63 -14.10 0.28 -3.22
CA LYS A 63 -14.21 -1.16 -3.40
C LYS A 63 -14.79 -1.82 -2.18
N VAL A 64 -14.34 -1.51 -0.97
CA VAL A 64 -14.76 -2.26 0.23
C VAL A 64 -16.08 -1.80 0.81
N PHE A 65 -16.44 -0.52 0.69
CA PHE A 65 -17.68 0.02 1.26
C PHE A 65 -18.79 0.24 0.22
N PRO A 66 -20.07 0.23 0.66
CA PRO A 66 -21.17 0.74 -0.15
C PRO A 66 -20.90 2.19 -0.61
N LYS A 67 -21.27 2.51 -1.85
CA LYS A 67 -20.97 3.80 -2.50
C LYS A 67 -21.33 5.02 -1.64
N LYS A 68 -22.48 4.99 -0.95
CA LYS A 68 -22.92 6.09 -0.07
C LYS A 68 -21.99 6.29 1.13
N ILE A 69 -21.51 5.20 1.74
CA ILE A 69 -20.57 5.26 2.87
C ILE A 69 -19.20 5.75 2.39
N ALA A 70 -18.71 5.20 1.28
CA ALA A 70 -17.44 5.61 0.69
C ALA A 70 -17.42 7.11 0.36
N PHE A 71 -18.48 7.63 -0.26
CA PHE A 71 -18.62 9.05 -0.58
C PHE A 71 -18.57 9.95 0.67
N ASN A 72 -19.31 9.60 1.73
CA ASN A 72 -19.29 10.38 2.96
C ASN A 72 -17.90 10.38 3.63
N LEU A 73 -17.19 9.24 3.58
CA LEU A 73 -15.84 9.12 4.11
C LEU A 73 -14.82 9.91 3.27
N GLU A 74 -14.94 9.90 1.95
CA GLU A 74 -14.13 10.71 1.05
C GLU A 74 -14.28 12.20 1.35
N GLU A 75 -15.51 12.72 1.44
CA GLU A 75 -15.77 14.13 1.75
C GLU A 75 -15.13 14.55 3.08
N LYS A 76 -15.19 13.67 4.09
CA LYS A 76 -14.52 13.91 5.37
C LYS A 76 -13.00 13.89 5.22
N LEU A 77 -12.44 12.90 4.53
CA LEU A 77 -11.00 12.84 4.29
C LEU A 77 -10.49 14.11 3.60
N LEU A 78 -11.17 14.55 2.53
CA LEU A 78 -10.79 15.75 1.77
C LEU A 78 -10.98 17.07 2.55
N LYS A 79 -11.79 17.06 3.61
CA LYS A 79 -11.92 18.20 4.52
C LYS A 79 -10.72 18.33 5.47
N TYR A 80 -10.12 17.21 5.88
CA TYR A 80 -9.00 17.21 6.85
C TYR A 80 -7.63 17.07 6.19
N TYR A 81 -7.56 16.48 5.00
CA TYR A 81 -6.33 16.19 4.28
C TYR A 81 -6.41 16.76 2.87
N GLU A 82 -5.32 17.37 2.42
CA GLU A 82 -5.22 17.82 1.03
C GLU A 82 -5.24 16.62 0.08
N PHE A 83 -5.79 16.82 -1.11
CA PHE A 83 -5.78 15.80 -2.15
C PHE A 83 -4.34 15.42 -2.51
N ASP A 84 -4.13 14.13 -2.80
CA ASP A 84 -2.83 13.54 -3.15
C ASP A 84 -1.77 13.61 -2.02
N THR A 85 -2.20 13.79 -0.76
CA THR A 85 -1.32 13.65 0.40
C THR A 85 -1.35 12.25 1.00
N LYS A 86 -0.34 11.95 1.82
CA LYS A 86 -0.24 10.69 2.56
C LYS A 86 -0.35 10.99 4.05
N THR A 87 -1.19 10.24 4.73
CA THR A 87 -1.28 10.22 6.20
C THR A 87 -0.96 8.80 6.69
N THR A 88 -0.37 8.71 7.87
CA THR A 88 -0.17 7.41 8.52
C THR A 88 -1.49 6.90 9.13
N ILE A 89 -1.56 5.58 9.35
CA ILE A 89 -2.72 4.99 10.02
C ILE A 89 -2.85 5.48 11.48
N LEU A 90 -1.73 5.76 12.15
CA LEU A 90 -1.72 6.27 13.53
C LEU A 90 -2.29 7.69 13.60
N GLU A 91 -1.90 8.56 12.68
CA GLU A 91 -2.47 9.91 12.59
C GLU A 91 -3.98 9.87 12.31
N LEU A 92 -4.43 8.99 11.41
CA LEU A 92 -5.84 8.84 11.10
C LEU A 92 -6.65 8.31 12.30
N ARG A 93 -6.08 7.38 13.10
CA ARG A 93 -6.71 6.88 14.35
C ARG A 93 -6.86 7.96 15.41
N ASN A 94 -6.02 9.00 15.39
CA ASN A 94 -6.11 10.14 16.31
C ASN A 94 -7.16 11.19 15.90
N SER A 95 -7.88 10.98 14.80
CA SER A 95 -8.97 11.87 14.38
C SER A 95 -10.03 11.99 15.48
N LYS A 96 -10.62 13.20 15.63
CA LYS A 96 -11.78 13.43 16.52
C LYS A 96 -13.11 13.11 15.84
N ASP A 97 -13.10 12.89 14.53
CA ASP A 97 -14.29 12.52 13.75
C ASP A 97 -14.54 11.01 13.86
N GLU A 98 -15.71 10.62 14.35
CA GLU A 98 -16.05 9.21 14.60
C GLU A 98 -16.06 8.35 13.31
N ASP A 99 -16.42 8.91 12.16
CA ASP A 99 -16.40 8.16 10.89
C ASP A 99 -14.98 7.92 10.42
N LEU A 100 -14.07 8.88 10.66
CA LEU A 100 -12.65 8.71 10.33
C LEU A 100 -11.97 7.74 11.29
N LYS A 101 -12.33 7.74 12.58
CA LYS A 101 -11.89 6.69 13.52
C LYS A 101 -12.37 5.32 13.07
N PHE A 102 -13.63 5.19 12.68
CA PHE A 102 -14.17 3.96 12.11
C PHE A 102 -13.36 3.48 10.90
N LEU A 103 -13.07 4.37 9.97
CA LEU A 103 -12.25 4.05 8.80
C LEU A 103 -10.82 3.64 9.20
N ALA A 104 -10.21 4.35 10.15
CA ALA A 104 -8.88 4.05 10.66
C ALA A 104 -8.82 2.66 11.29
N GLU A 105 -9.79 2.32 12.15
CA GLU A 105 -9.88 1.00 12.77
C GLU A 105 -10.12 -0.10 11.75
N TYR A 106 -10.94 0.14 10.74
CA TYR A 106 -11.14 -0.79 9.64
C TYR A 106 -9.82 -1.06 8.89
N ILE A 107 -9.12 0.00 8.46
CA ILE A 107 -7.85 -0.12 7.74
C ILE A 107 -6.81 -0.83 8.62
N TYR A 108 -6.68 -0.45 9.89
CA TYR A 108 -5.75 -1.09 10.83
C TYR A 108 -5.98 -2.60 10.90
N LYS A 109 -7.22 -3.02 11.18
CA LYS A 109 -7.56 -4.44 11.34
C LYS A 109 -7.40 -5.24 10.05
N LYS A 110 -7.78 -4.67 8.90
CA LYS A 110 -7.85 -5.40 7.63
C LYS A 110 -6.56 -5.35 6.81
N VAL A 111 -5.76 -4.29 6.96
CA VAL A 111 -4.54 -4.09 6.18
C VAL A 111 -3.29 -4.41 7.00
N PHE A 112 -3.25 -3.98 8.27
CA PHE A 112 -2.03 -4.02 9.07
C PHE A 112 -2.00 -5.20 10.04
N LEU A 113 -2.98 -5.33 10.94
CA LEU A 113 -2.96 -6.26 12.08
C LEU A 113 -2.54 -7.69 11.68
N GLY A 114 -3.36 -8.36 10.86
CA GLY A 114 -3.11 -9.75 10.48
C GLY A 114 -1.84 -9.94 9.62
N TYR A 115 -1.45 -8.94 8.83
CA TYR A 115 -0.24 -9.02 8.02
C TYR A 115 1.01 -8.84 8.88
N THR A 116 1.03 -7.85 9.76
CA THR A 116 2.13 -7.58 10.68
C THR A 116 2.34 -8.76 11.63
N SER A 117 1.28 -9.30 12.23
CA SER A 117 1.42 -10.48 13.10
C SER A 117 1.98 -11.69 12.38
N LYS A 118 1.55 -11.94 11.14
CA LYS A 118 2.07 -13.04 10.33
C LYS A 118 3.54 -12.83 9.95
N GLN A 119 3.93 -11.59 9.62
CA GLN A 119 5.29 -11.28 9.18
C GLN A 119 6.30 -11.37 10.33
N TRP A 120 5.93 -10.93 11.53
CA TRP A 120 6.85 -10.78 12.66
C TRP A 120 6.64 -11.81 13.77
N GLY A 121 5.54 -12.57 13.75
CA GLY A 121 5.23 -13.57 14.77
C GLY A 121 4.81 -13.00 16.13
N VAL A 122 4.55 -11.69 16.22
CA VAL A 122 4.13 -10.98 17.44
C VAL A 122 2.88 -10.14 17.18
N ASP A 123 2.12 -9.84 18.21
CA ASP A 123 1.05 -8.85 18.10
C ASP A 123 1.67 -7.47 17.78
N PRO A 124 1.09 -6.66 16.88
CA PRO A 124 1.56 -5.29 16.62
C PRO A 124 1.41 -4.29 17.78
N GLU A 125 0.82 -4.68 18.92
CA GLU A 125 0.76 -3.89 20.16
C GLU A 125 1.95 -4.14 21.11
#